data_AF-A0A7Y4YE33-F1
#
_entry.id   AF-A0A7Y4YE33-F1
#
_cell.length_a   1.000
_cell.length_b   1.000
_cell.length_c   1.000
_cell.angle_alpha   90.00
_cell.angle_beta   90.00
_cell.angle_gamma   90.00
#
_symmetry.space_group_name_H-M   'P 1'
#
loop_
_entity.id
_entity.type
_entity.pdbx_description
1 polymer ?
#
loop_
_entity_poly.entity_id
_entity_poly.type
_entity_poly.pdbx_seq_one_letter_code
_entity_poly.pdbx_strand_id
1 'polypeptide(L)'
;MYILLSIIFSIIGILLAISTKIEETALAYKFALMALWLSLIATICNALFFFSGIKSSIVKEGLLFIYNWGKLFWFLITAMLTTILYRITFRQYKLLVVPNSISRNILKLTIISATILCATFFFMVTIGKSKSYKEMEQFFVQSGYPAFFNYVVMVIECIFSVGLLLHFKLKSGFISAIILMIFMFGAFLTHFRNSDPLSDSYDAFMQILILTLLIILYKVEKKLYRQKLKS
;
A
#
# COMPACT_ATOMS: atom_id res chain seq x y z
N MET A 1 4.44 2.19 -18.20
CA MET A 1 5.63 2.92 -17.69
C MET A 1 5.72 2.90 -16.16
N TYR A 2 4.74 3.41 -15.42
CA TYR A 2 4.84 3.59 -13.97
C TYR A 2 4.93 2.29 -13.13
N ILE A 3 4.41 1.14 -13.61
CA ILE A 3 4.64 -0.20 -13.00
C ILE A 3 6.14 -0.46 -12.88
N LEU A 4 6.82 -0.46 -14.03
CA LEU A 4 8.22 -0.81 -14.13
C LEU A 4 9.06 0.13 -13.27
N LEU A 5 8.73 1.43 -13.29
CA LEU A 5 9.37 2.41 -12.41
C LEU A 5 9.14 2.10 -10.93
N SER A 6 7.96 1.65 -10.53
CA SER A 6 7.66 1.33 -9.13
C SER A 6 8.38 0.06 -8.66
N ILE A 7 8.49 -0.95 -9.53
CA ILE A 7 9.31 -2.14 -9.29
C ILE A 7 10.77 -1.73 -9.16
N ILE A 8 11.30 -0.95 -10.11
CA ILE A 8 12.67 -0.45 -10.10
C ILE A 8 12.94 0.35 -8.81
N PHE A 9 12.07 1.28 -8.43
CA PHE A 9 12.22 2.07 -7.20
C PHE A 9 12.17 1.19 -5.95
N SER A 10 11.31 0.18 -5.92
CA SER A 10 11.27 -0.80 -4.81
C SER A 10 12.58 -1.59 -4.71
N ILE A 11 13.10 -2.08 -5.85
CA ILE A 11 14.37 -2.80 -5.94
C ILE A 11 15.52 -1.90 -5.49
N ILE A 12 15.60 -0.66 -6.00
CA ILE A 12 16.61 0.33 -5.58
C ILE A 12 16.52 0.56 -4.08
N GLY A 13 15.30 0.70 -3.52
CA GLY A 13 15.10 0.89 -2.09
C GLY A 13 15.63 -0.28 -1.26
N ILE A 14 15.37 -1.52 -1.70
CA ILE A 14 15.92 -2.73 -1.09
C ILE A 14 17.45 -2.75 -1.19
N LEU A 15 18.02 -2.46 -2.37
CA LEU A 15 19.46 -2.44 -2.59
C LEU A 15 20.15 -1.38 -1.73
N LEU A 16 19.60 -0.17 -1.65
CA LEU A 16 20.08 0.90 -0.76
C LEU A 16 20.01 0.47 0.70
N ALA A 17 18.92 -0.16 1.13
CA ALA A 17 18.80 -0.67 2.50
C ALA A 17 19.83 -1.77 2.82
N ILE A 18 20.27 -2.55 1.82
CA ILE A 18 21.28 -3.60 2.01
C ILE A 18 22.69 -3.00 2.03
N SER A 19 23.01 -2.14 1.06
CA SER A 19 24.35 -1.58 0.84
C SER A 19 24.73 -0.55 1.90
N THR A 20 23.76 0.21 2.38
CA THR A 20 24.03 1.27 3.34
C THR A 20 24.09 0.72 4.76
N LYS A 21 25.07 1.19 5.54
CA LYS A 21 25.11 1.02 6.99
C LYS A 21 24.18 2.04 7.67
N ILE A 22 23.01 2.32 7.10
CA ILE A 22 21.99 3.17 7.73
C ILE A 22 21.36 2.37 8.87
N GLU A 23 22.14 2.20 9.94
CA GLU A 23 21.64 1.81 11.27
C GLU A 23 21.36 3.06 12.11
N GLU A 24 21.63 4.26 11.57
CA GLU A 24 21.26 5.53 12.20
C GLU A 24 19.75 5.68 12.27
N THR A 25 19.22 5.40 13.45
CA THR A 25 17.79 5.47 13.75
C THR A 25 17.19 6.86 13.49
N ALA A 26 18.00 7.93 13.57
CA ALA A 26 17.57 9.29 13.26
C ALA A 26 17.24 9.48 11.78
N LEU A 27 18.08 8.97 10.87
CA LEU A 27 17.85 9.09 9.43
C LEU A 27 16.66 8.23 8.99
N ALA A 28 16.56 6.99 9.50
CA ALA A 28 15.42 6.11 9.25
C ALA A 28 14.09 6.74 9.72
N TYR A 29 14.10 7.47 10.84
CA TYR A 29 12.93 8.21 11.32
C TYR A 29 12.51 9.33 10.38
N LYS A 30 13.46 10.13 9.86
CA LYS A 30 13.17 11.16 8.85
C LYS A 30 12.56 10.55 7.59
N PHE A 31 13.07 9.41 7.13
CA PHE A 31 12.48 8.68 6.00
C PHE A 31 11.07 8.18 6.28
N ALA A 32 10.78 7.70 7.49
CA ALA A 32 9.43 7.28 7.85
C ALA A 32 8.43 8.44 7.86
N LEU A 33 8.84 9.62 8.34
CA LEU A 33 8.05 10.85 8.24
C LEU A 33 7.84 11.28 6.78
N MET A 34 8.87 11.20 5.95
CA MET A 34 8.77 11.51 4.53
C MET A 34 7.79 10.59 3.81
N ALA A 35 7.83 9.27 4.08
CA ALA A 35 6.85 8.33 3.55
C ALA A 35 5.42 8.71 3.97
N LEU A 36 5.21 9.06 5.25
CA LEU A 36 3.90 9.51 5.73
C LEU A 36 3.42 10.75 4.96
N TRP A 37 4.25 11.78 4.81
CA TRP A 37 3.91 12.98 4.04
C TRP A 37 3.57 12.66 2.58
N LEU A 38 4.36 11.83 1.91
CA LEU A 38 4.07 11.40 0.53
C LEU A 38 2.73 10.67 0.44
N SER A 39 2.40 9.80 1.40
CA SER A 39 1.11 9.10 1.41
C SER A 39 -0.09 10.04 1.61
N LEU A 40 0.08 11.09 2.43
CA LEU A 40 -0.94 12.12 2.64
C LEU A 40 -1.11 12.99 1.39
N ILE A 41 -0.02 13.46 0.80
CA ILE A 41 -0.05 14.26 -0.43
C ILE A 41 -0.70 13.46 -1.56
N ALA A 42 -0.27 12.21 -1.78
CA ALA A 42 -0.88 11.34 -2.78
C ALA A 42 -2.38 11.14 -2.54
N THR A 43 -2.79 10.96 -1.27
CA THR A 43 -4.20 10.84 -0.89
C THR A 43 -5.00 12.10 -1.23
N ILE A 44 -4.47 13.28 -0.88
CA ILE A 44 -5.12 14.56 -1.15
C ILE A 44 -5.22 14.79 -2.65
N CYS A 45 -4.14 14.56 -3.42
CA CYS A 45 -4.16 14.71 -4.87
C CYS A 45 -5.19 13.78 -5.53
N ASN A 46 -5.27 12.53 -5.07
CA ASN A 46 -6.24 11.57 -5.59
C ASN A 46 -7.69 11.98 -5.24
N ALA A 47 -7.93 12.41 -3.99
CA ALA A 47 -9.24 12.91 -3.58
C ALA A 47 -9.66 14.15 -4.37
N LEU A 48 -8.76 15.13 -4.55
CA LEU A 48 -9.01 16.31 -5.36
C LEU A 48 -9.32 15.92 -6.80
N PHE A 49 -8.57 15.00 -7.40
CA PHE A 49 -8.84 14.51 -8.75
C PHE A 49 -10.27 13.94 -8.88
N PHE A 50 -10.74 13.17 -7.89
CA PHE A 50 -12.06 12.53 -7.94
C PHE A 50 -13.25 13.44 -7.56
N PHE A 51 -13.06 14.43 -6.68
CA PHE A 51 -14.17 15.19 -6.08
C PHE A 51 -14.26 16.65 -6.51
N SER A 52 -13.17 17.25 -6.95
CA SER A 52 -13.11 18.71 -7.16
C SER A 52 -13.94 19.23 -8.35
N GLY A 53 -14.37 18.35 -9.26
CA GLY A 53 -15.01 18.76 -10.51
C GLY A 53 -14.12 19.68 -11.37
N ILE A 54 -12.79 19.67 -11.15
CA ILE A 54 -11.84 20.52 -11.88
C ILE A 54 -12.04 20.35 -13.38
N LYS A 55 -12.29 21.45 -14.10
CA LYS A 55 -12.45 21.45 -15.57
C LYS A 55 -11.12 21.66 -16.30
N SER A 56 -10.14 22.30 -15.65
CA SER A 56 -8.83 22.57 -16.24
C SER A 56 -8.02 21.29 -16.44
N SER A 57 -7.66 20.98 -17.69
CA SER A 57 -6.80 19.83 -18.05
C SER A 57 -5.43 19.94 -17.38
N ILE A 58 -4.83 21.13 -17.40
CA ILE A 58 -3.51 21.40 -16.80
C ILE A 58 -3.49 21.04 -15.31
N VAL A 59 -4.54 21.43 -14.57
CA VAL A 59 -4.61 21.13 -13.14
C VAL A 59 -4.79 19.62 -12.90
N LYS A 60 -5.59 18.92 -13.72
CA LYS A 60 -5.73 17.46 -13.64
C LYS A 60 -4.40 16.74 -13.89
N GLU A 61 -3.68 17.14 -14.94
CA GLU A 61 -2.39 16.58 -15.28
C GLU A 61 -1.36 16.85 -14.19
N GLY A 62 -1.34 18.05 -13.62
CA GLY A 62 -0.49 18.40 -12.48
C GLY A 62 -0.78 17.54 -11.24
N LEU A 63 -2.05 17.34 -10.88
CA LEU A 63 -2.44 16.46 -9.77
C LEU A 63 -2.03 15.01 -10.03
N LEU A 64 -2.24 14.50 -11.24
CA LEU A 64 -1.89 13.15 -11.63
C LEU A 64 -0.36 12.94 -11.64
N PHE A 65 0.40 13.96 -12.06
CA PHE A 65 1.85 13.96 -12.00
C PHE A 65 2.34 13.87 -10.56
N ILE A 66 1.85 14.73 -9.67
CA ILE A 66 2.22 14.72 -8.24
C ILE A 66 1.85 13.39 -7.60
N TYR A 67 0.65 12.86 -7.88
CA TYR A 67 0.19 11.57 -7.38
C TYR A 67 1.11 10.42 -7.82
N ASN A 68 1.41 10.32 -9.12
CA ASN A 68 2.20 9.22 -9.66
C ASN A 68 3.67 9.27 -9.22
N TRP A 69 4.30 10.44 -9.27
CA TRP A 69 5.69 10.60 -8.82
C TRP A 69 5.82 10.50 -7.30
N GLY A 70 4.89 11.09 -6.55
CA GLY A 70 4.82 10.94 -5.10
C GLY A 70 4.70 9.47 -4.69
N LYS A 71 3.85 8.71 -5.38
CA LYS A 71 3.72 7.25 -5.20
C LYS A 71 5.03 6.50 -5.53
N LEU A 72 5.73 6.86 -6.60
CA LEU A 72 7.03 6.25 -6.94
C LEU A 72 8.08 6.44 -5.84
N PHE A 73 8.28 7.68 -5.38
CA PHE A 73 9.19 7.97 -4.28
C PHE A 73 8.76 7.25 -3.00
N TRP A 74 7.46 7.16 -2.76
CA TRP A 74 6.91 6.42 -1.64
C TRP A 74 7.29 4.92 -1.67
N PHE A 75 7.26 4.26 -2.83
CA PHE A 75 7.70 2.87 -2.98
C PHE A 75 9.17 2.69 -2.61
N LEU A 76 10.04 3.56 -3.13
CA LEU A 76 11.48 3.55 -2.82
C LEU A 76 11.73 3.61 -1.30
N ILE A 77 11.12 4.59 -0.64
CA ILE A 77 11.34 4.85 0.79
C ILE A 77 10.76 3.72 1.63
N THR A 78 9.54 3.26 1.32
CA THR A 78 8.85 2.23 2.11
C THR A 78 9.52 0.87 1.97
N ALA A 79 9.97 0.50 0.76
CA ALA A 79 10.72 -0.74 0.54
C ALA A 79 12.07 -0.73 1.28
N MET A 80 12.77 0.41 1.26
CA MET A 80 14.00 0.62 2.01
C MET A 80 13.76 0.48 3.52
N LEU A 81 12.76 1.19 4.08
CA LEU A 81 12.40 1.11 5.50
C LEU A 81 11.97 -0.28 5.93
N THR A 82 11.16 -0.98 5.13
CA THR A 82 10.72 -2.35 5.39
C THR A 82 11.91 -3.29 5.50
N THR A 83 12.89 -3.15 4.61
CA THR A 83 14.12 -3.95 4.61
C THR A 83 14.99 -3.65 5.85
N ILE A 84 15.19 -2.37 6.18
CA ILE A 84 15.92 -1.95 7.39
C ILE A 84 15.26 -2.52 8.65
N LEU A 85 13.94 -2.35 8.79
CA LEU A 85 13.17 -2.83 9.94
C LEU A 85 13.20 -4.35 10.07
N TYR A 86 13.11 -5.07 8.94
CA TYR A 86 13.24 -6.52 8.92
C TYR A 86 14.63 -6.96 9.42
N ARG A 87 15.70 -6.33 8.93
CA ARG A 87 17.09 -6.59 9.36
C ARG A 87 17.30 -6.32 10.85
N ILE A 88 16.86 -5.16 11.34
CA ILE A 88 16.94 -4.79 12.77
C ILE A 88 16.23 -5.85 13.62
N THR A 89 15.01 -6.23 13.24
CA THR A 89 14.21 -7.23 13.98
C THR A 89 14.88 -8.59 13.98
N PHE A 90 15.46 -9.01 12.85
CA PHE A 90 16.19 -10.28 12.76
C PHE A 90 17.45 -10.28 13.64
N ARG A 91 18.23 -9.19 13.62
CA ARG A 91 19.43 -9.03 14.45
C ARG A 91 19.09 -8.99 15.94
N GLN A 92 18.08 -8.23 16.34
CA GLN A 92 17.60 -8.14 17.72
C GLN A 92 17.04 -9.47 18.22
N TYR A 93 16.34 -10.23 17.36
CA TYR A 93 15.86 -11.56 17.70
C TYR A 93 17.01 -12.52 18.03
N LYS A 94 18.10 -12.48 17.24
CA LYS A 94 19.29 -13.29 17.51
C LYS A 94 20.00 -12.90 18.80
N LEU A 95 19.98 -11.61 19.16
CA LEU A 95 20.68 -11.06 20.31
C LEU A 95 19.83 -10.94 21.59
N LEU A 96 18.53 -11.27 21.52
CA LEU A 96 17.56 -11.09 22.62
C LEU A 96 17.50 -9.65 23.17
N VAL A 97 17.76 -8.66 22.31
CA VAL A 97 17.76 -7.23 22.71
C VAL A 97 16.36 -6.64 22.55
N VAL A 98 15.90 -5.92 23.58
CA VAL A 98 14.62 -5.20 23.54
C VAL A 98 14.69 -4.04 22.54
N PRO A 99 13.71 -3.90 21.63
CA PRO A 99 13.70 -2.82 20.66
C PRO A 99 13.59 -1.44 21.33
N ASN A 100 14.43 -0.49 20.91
CA ASN A 100 14.33 0.88 21.39
C ASN A 100 13.00 1.55 20.94
N SER A 101 12.62 2.64 21.60
CA SER A 101 11.37 3.38 21.28
C SER A 101 11.38 3.95 19.85
N ILE A 102 12.55 4.34 19.34
CA ILE A 102 12.69 4.94 18.01
C ILE A 102 12.34 3.94 16.90
N SER A 103 12.87 2.70 16.95
CA SER A 103 12.55 1.65 15.98
C SER A 103 11.06 1.32 15.95
N ARG A 104 10.38 1.36 17.10
CA ARG A 104 8.92 1.19 17.18
C ARG A 104 8.17 2.34 16.52
N ASN A 105 8.63 3.58 16.71
CA ASN A 105 8.04 4.75 16.06
C ASN A 105 8.24 4.73 14.54
N ILE A 106 9.44 4.35 14.07
CA ILE A 106 9.73 4.16 12.65
C ILE A 106 8.74 3.15 12.06
N LEU A 107 8.65 1.96 12.65
CA LEU A 107 7.74 0.91 12.19
C LEU A 107 6.29 1.38 12.16
N LYS A 108 5.81 2.02 13.24
CA LYS A 108 4.46 2.55 13.33
C LYS A 108 4.18 3.55 12.20
N LEU A 109 5.07 4.51 11.98
CA LEU A 109 4.92 5.52 10.93
C LEU A 109 4.93 4.88 9.53
N THR A 110 5.81 3.90 9.28
CA THR A 110 5.85 3.18 8.01
C THR A 110 4.55 2.40 7.76
N ILE A 111 4.00 1.72 8.77
CA ILE A 111 2.70 1.03 8.68
C ILE A 111 1.57 2.01 8.41
N ILE A 112 1.50 3.13 9.15
CA ILE A 112 0.46 4.16 8.97
C ILE A 112 0.53 4.69 7.53
N SER A 113 1.72 5.05 7.06
CA SER A 113 1.93 5.57 5.71
C SER A 113 1.43 4.61 4.62
N ALA A 114 1.83 3.34 4.69
CA ALA A 114 1.39 2.32 3.74
C ALA A 114 -0.12 2.05 3.81
N THR A 115 -0.67 2.06 5.02
CA THR A 115 -2.09 1.86 5.28
C THR A 115 -2.93 2.99 4.69
N ILE A 116 -2.53 4.26 4.89
CA ILE A 116 -3.23 5.43 4.33
C ILE A 116 -3.24 5.34 2.81
N LEU A 117 -2.09 5.12 2.19
CA LEU A 117 -1.99 5.06 0.74
C LEU A 117 -2.86 3.92 0.15
N CYS A 118 -2.78 2.73 0.75
CA CYS A 118 -3.49 1.55 0.29
C CYS A 118 -5.02 1.68 0.49
N ALA A 119 -5.46 2.09 1.68
CA ALA A 119 -6.88 2.25 1.98
C ALA A 119 -7.52 3.35 1.12
N THR A 120 -6.84 4.49 0.93
CA THR A 120 -7.32 5.55 0.03
C THR A 120 -7.52 5.01 -1.39
N PHE A 121 -6.57 4.24 -1.92
CA PHE A 121 -6.71 3.66 -3.26
C PHE A 121 -7.99 2.83 -3.38
N PHE A 122 -8.21 1.89 -2.46
CA PHE A 122 -9.39 1.03 -2.48
C PHE A 122 -10.70 1.82 -2.34
N PHE A 123 -10.74 2.85 -1.49
CA PHE A 123 -11.91 3.72 -1.41
C PHE A 123 -12.18 4.45 -2.74
N MET A 124 -11.15 4.99 -3.38
CA MET A 124 -11.31 5.71 -4.65
C MET A 124 -11.73 4.79 -5.78
N VAL A 125 -11.18 3.56 -5.85
CA VAL A 125 -11.63 2.53 -6.79
C VAL A 125 -13.09 2.16 -6.54
N THR A 126 -13.47 1.94 -5.29
CA THR A 126 -14.86 1.63 -4.94
C THR A 126 -15.80 2.76 -5.35
N ILE A 127 -15.42 4.01 -5.08
CA ILE A 127 -16.19 5.18 -5.51
C ILE A 127 -16.28 5.23 -7.03
N GLY A 128 -15.19 4.98 -7.75
CA GLY A 128 -15.19 4.85 -9.22
C GLY A 128 -16.18 3.79 -9.71
N LYS A 129 -16.13 2.58 -9.15
CA LYS A 129 -17.06 1.49 -9.47
C LYS A 129 -18.51 1.86 -9.18
N SER A 130 -18.78 2.60 -8.11
CA SER A 130 -20.13 3.06 -7.78
C SER A 130 -20.68 4.08 -8.80
N LYS A 131 -19.82 4.95 -9.32
CA LYS A 131 -20.19 5.96 -10.34
C LYS A 131 -20.43 5.33 -11.72
N SER A 132 -19.77 4.22 -12.02
CA SER A 132 -19.87 3.47 -13.29
C SER A 132 -20.41 2.06 -13.06
N TYR A 133 -21.45 1.91 -12.25
CA TYR A 133 -21.90 0.59 -11.79
C TYR A 133 -22.39 -0.30 -12.94
N LYS A 134 -23.05 0.27 -13.96
CA LYS A 134 -23.55 -0.50 -15.11
C LYS A 134 -22.41 -1.06 -15.95
N GLU A 135 -21.41 -0.24 -16.22
CA GLU A 135 -20.23 -0.64 -16.98
C GLU A 135 -19.45 -1.71 -16.21
N MET A 136 -19.30 -1.55 -14.89
CA MET A 136 -18.64 -2.54 -14.04
C MET A 136 -19.43 -3.85 -13.97
N GLU A 137 -20.74 -3.82 -13.82
CA GLU A 137 -21.57 -5.04 -13.85
C GLU A 137 -21.40 -5.79 -15.17
N GLN A 138 -21.44 -5.07 -16.30
CA GLN A 138 -21.21 -5.66 -17.62
C GLN A 138 -19.81 -6.27 -17.73
N PHE A 139 -18.78 -5.57 -17.24
CA PHE A 139 -17.41 -6.09 -17.18
C PHE A 139 -17.35 -7.42 -16.41
N PHE A 140 -18.00 -7.51 -15.24
CA PHE A 140 -18.03 -8.76 -14.46
C PHE A 140 -18.80 -9.88 -15.17
N VAL A 141 -19.91 -9.57 -15.85
CA VAL A 141 -20.67 -10.55 -16.65
C VAL A 141 -19.85 -11.09 -17.82
N GLN A 142 -19.17 -10.21 -18.56
CA GLN A 142 -18.25 -10.61 -19.64
C GLN A 142 -17.09 -11.46 -19.11
N SER A 143 -16.65 -11.16 -17.89
CA SER A 143 -15.65 -11.94 -17.16
C SER A 143 -16.19 -13.25 -16.59
N GLY A 144 -17.44 -13.63 -16.87
CA GLY A 144 -18.08 -14.86 -16.42
C GLY A 144 -18.45 -14.92 -14.94
N TYR A 145 -18.59 -13.77 -14.28
CA TYR A 145 -19.15 -13.64 -12.94
C TYR A 145 -20.59 -13.13 -13.03
N PRO A 146 -21.43 -13.38 -12.02
CA PRO A 146 -22.73 -12.73 -11.97
C PRO A 146 -22.57 -11.22 -11.71
N ALA A 147 -23.48 -10.39 -12.23
CA ALA A 147 -23.42 -8.92 -12.07
C ALA A 147 -23.27 -8.48 -10.60
N PHE A 148 -23.97 -9.16 -9.68
CA PHE A 148 -23.93 -8.82 -8.26
C PHE A 148 -22.54 -8.98 -7.61
N PHE A 149 -21.63 -9.73 -8.25
CA PHE A 149 -20.28 -9.94 -7.73
C PHE A 149 -19.47 -8.62 -7.63
N ASN A 150 -19.77 -7.63 -8.49
CA ASN A 150 -19.22 -6.28 -8.37
C ASN A 150 -19.46 -5.67 -6.97
N TYR A 151 -20.69 -5.78 -6.46
CA TYR A 151 -21.06 -5.25 -5.15
C TYR A 151 -20.36 -5.99 -4.01
N VAL A 152 -20.18 -7.32 -4.14
CA VAL A 152 -19.42 -8.12 -3.17
C VAL A 152 -17.99 -7.64 -3.09
N VAL A 153 -17.33 -7.42 -4.25
CA VAL A 153 -15.97 -6.88 -4.32
C VAL A 153 -15.91 -5.50 -3.66
N MET A 154 -16.82 -4.59 -3.98
CA MET A 154 -16.87 -3.24 -3.39
C MET A 154 -17.01 -3.27 -1.87
N VAL A 155 -17.90 -4.11 -1.33
CA VAL A 155 -18.09 -4.25 0.13
C VAL A 155 -16.82 -4.77 0.79
N ILE A 156 -16.17 -5.77 0.22
CA ILE A 156 -14.92 -6.34 0.74
C ILE A 156 -13.79 -5.31 0.68
N GLU A 157 -13.62 -4.63 -0.44
CA GLU A 157 -12.63 -3.55 -0.60
C GLU A 157 -12.82 -2.48 0.48
N CYS A 158 -14.06 -2.03 0.73
CA CYS A 158 -14.36 -1.07 1.79
C CYS A 158 -14.06 -1.60 3.19
N ILE A 159 -14.63 -2.75 3.57
CA ILE A 159 -14.52 -3.31 4.93
C ILE A 159 -13.05 -3.53 5.29
N PHE A 160 -12.27 -4.15 4.40
CA PHE A 160 -10.87 -4.44 4.70
C PHE A 160 -9.97 -3.21 4.55
N SER A 161 -10.34 -2.19 3.79
CA SER A 161 -9.64 -0.89 3.82
C SER A 161 -9.82 -0.17 5.15
N VAL A 162 -11.03 -0.17 5.71
CA VAL A 162 -11.28 0.28 7.09
C VAL A 162 -10.49 -0.60 8.07
N GLY A 163 -10.47 -1.92 7.84
CA GLY A 163 -9.69 -2.87 8.63
C GLY A 163 -8.19 -2.58 8.65
N LEU A 164 -7.61 -2.08 7.55
CA LEU A 164 -6.23 -1.58 7.51
C LEU A 164 -6.08 -0.34 8.41
N LEU A 165 -6.92 0.68 8.23
CA LEU A 165 -6.86 1.94 8.98
C LEU A 165 -7.01 1.75 10.50
N LEU A 166 -7.85 0.82 10.92
CA LEU A 166 -8.10 0.52 12.32
C LEU A 166 -7.10 -0.46 12.94
N HIS A 167 -6.02 -0.82 12.22
CA HIS A 167 -5.06 -1.82 12.68
C HIS A 167 -4.54 -1.54 14.10
N PHE A 168 -4.16 -0.29 14.44
CA PHE A 168 -3.60 -0.01 15.77
C PHE A 168 -4.60 -0.18 16.92
N LYS A 169 -5.91 -0.11 16.63
CA LYS A 169 -7.00 -0.29 17.60
C LYS A 169 -7.49 -1.74 17.66
N LEU A 170 -7.70 -2.37 16.49
CA LEU A 170 -8.35 -3.68 16.37
C LEU A 170 -7.41 -4.83 16.01
N LYS A 171 -6.15 -4.54 15.70
CA LYS A 171 -5.15 -5.53 15.21
C LYS A 171 -5.60 -6.29 13.95
N SER A 172 -6.52 -5.72 13.17
CA SER A 172 -7.13 -6.28 11.96
C SER A 172 -6.25 -6.17 10.70
N GLY A 173 -5.23 -5.29 10.70
CA GLY A 173 -4.47 -4.95 9.49
C GLY A 173 -3.83 -6.13 8.75
N PHE A 174 -3.30 -7.15 9.45
CA PHE A 174 -2.69 -8.31 8.81
C PHE A 174 -3.70 -9.13 8.00
N ILE A 175 -4.85 -9.45 8.60
CA ILE A 175 -5.93 -10.20 7.95
C ILE A 175 -6.49 -9.38 6.79
N SER A 176 -6.69 -8.07 7.01
CA SER A 176 -7.18 -7.15 5.99
C SER A 176 -6.26 -7.09 4.77
N ALA A 177 -4.94 -7.02 4.99
CA ALA A 177 -3.98 -7.00 3.90
C ALA A 177 -3.98 -8.31 3.08
N ILE A 178 -4.12 -9.47 3.74
CA ILE A 178 -4.20 -10.77 3.05
C ILE A 178 -5.46 -10.85 2.18
N ILE A 179 -6.61 -10.46 2.72
CA ILE A 179 -7.87 -10.56 1.98
C ILE A 179 -7.87 -9.62 0.79
N LEU A 180 -7.46 -8.36 0.97
CA LEU A 180 -7.30 -7.42 -0.14
C LEU A 180 -6.30 -7.93 -1.18
N MET A 181 -5.22 -8.59 -0.76
CA MET A 181 -4.22 -9.13 -1.68
C MET A 181 -4.81 -10.25 -2.54
N ILE A 182 -5.59 -11.16 -1.95
CA ILE A 182 -6.32 -12.21 -2.69
C ILE A 182 -7.25 -11.59 -3.73
N PHE A 183 -7.97 -10.51 -3.36
CA PHE A 183 -8.86 -9.81 -4.29
C PHE A 183 -8.10 -9.14 -5.45
N MET A 184 -6.93 -8.55 -5.18
CA MET A 184 -6.10 -7.98 -6.24
C MET A 184 -5.50 -9.05 -7.16
N PHE A 185 -5.16 -10.24 -6.64
CA PHE A 185 -4.82 -11.38 -7.49
C PHE A 185 -6.00 -11.81 -8.36
N GLY A 186 -7.21 -11.89 -7.79
CA GLY A 186 -8.43 -12.18 -8.56
C GLY A 186 -8.72 -11.14 -9.66
N ALA A 187 -8.54 -9.86 -9.37
CA ALA A 187 -8.68 -8.78 -10.34
C ALA A 187 -7.64 -8.91 -11.48
N PHE A 188 -6.37 -9.15 -11.14
CA PHE A 188 -5.32 -9.39 -12.12
C PHE A 188 -5.64 -10.59 -13.03
N LEU A 189 -6.07 -11.72 -12.46
CA LEU A 189 -6.46 -12.91 -13.23
C LEU A 189 -7.70 -12.67 -14.10
N THR A 190 -8.62 -11.82 -13.66
CA THR A 190 -9.81 -11.45 -14.42
C THR A 190 -9.44 -10.68 -15.69
N HIS A 191 -8.59 -9.67 -15.56
CA HIS A 191 -8.05 -8.95 -16.72
C HIS A 191 -7.26 -9.87 -17.66
N PHE A 192 -6.43 -10.76 -17.11
CA PHE A 192 -5.69 -11.73 -17.91
C PHE A 192 -6.63 -12.65 -18.71
N ARG A 193 -7.68 -13.18 -18.07
CA ARG A 193 -8.70 -14.02 -18.72
C ARG A 193 -9.42 -13.28 -19.85
N ASN A 194 -9.72 -11.99 -19.66
CA ASN A 194 -10.39 -11.17 -20.67
C ASN A 194 -9.47 -10.77 -21.83
N SER A 195 -8.17 -11.10 -21.76
CA SER A 195 -7.15 -10.61 -22.68
C SER A 195 -7.07 -9.08 -22.71
N ASP A 196 -7.37 -8.45 -21.57
CA ASP A 196 -7.28 -7.00 -21.43
C ASP A 196 -5.80 -6.57 -21.56
N PRO A 197 -5.54 -5.35 -22.07
CA PRO A 197 -4.22 -4.77 -22.03
C PRO A 197 -3.60 -4.82 -20.64
N LEU A 198 -2.30 -5.13 -20.53
CA LEU A 198 -1.58 -5.16 -19.25
C LEU A 198 -1.65 -3.83 -18.48
N SER A 199 -1.92 -2.71 -19.15
CA SER A 199 -2.17 -1.42 -18.53
C SER A 199 -3.35 -1.44 -17.56
N ASP A 200 -4.34 -2.27 -17.82
CA ASP A 200 -5.61 -2.30 -17.07
C ASP A 200 -5.45 -3.10 -15.78
N SER A 201 -4.49 -4.04 -15.79
CA SER A 201 -4.03 -4.79 -14.61
C SER A 201 -3.03 -4.04 -13.73
N TYR A 202 -2.60 -2.83 -14.14
CA TYR A 202 -1.57 -2.06 -13.45
C TYR A 202 -1.92 -1.87 -11.97
N ASP A 203 -3.07 -1.28 -11.71
CA ASP A 203 -3.41 -0.87 -10.36
C ASP A 203 -3.53 -2.08 -9.41
N ALA A 204 -4.06 -3.21 -9.89
CA ALA A 204 -4.10 -4.46 -9.15
C ALA A 204 -2.69 -4.95 -8.77
N PHE A 205 -1.76 -4.98 -9.72
CA PHE A 205 -0.38 -5.38 -9.48
C PHE A 205 0.33 -4.48 -8.45
N MET A 206 0.10 -3.17 -8.52
CA MET A 206 0.66 -2.23 -7.56
C MET A 206 0.15 -2.43 -6.16
N GLN A 207 -1.15 -2.67 -6.01
CA GLN A 207 -1.71 -2.96 -4.70
C GLN A 207 -1.14 -4.26 -4.14
N ILE A 208 -0.91 -5.29 -4.95
CA ILE A 208 -0.23 -6.52 -4.49
C ILE A 208 1.14 -6.19 -3.89
N LEU A 209 1.93 -5.29 -4.52
CA LEU A 209 3.22 -4.87 -3.96
C LEU A 209 3.07 -4.13 -2.63
N ILE A 210 2.15 -3.17 -2.52
CA ILE A 210 1.92 -2.42 -1.27
C ILE A 210 1.45 -3.35 -0.15
N LEU A 211 0.51 -4.24 -0.46
CA LEU A 211 -0.04 -5.21 0.48
C LEU A 211 1.02 -6.21 0.93
N THR A 212 1.94 -6.61 0.04
CA THR A 212 3.10 -7.44 0.39
C THR A 212 4.00 -6.74 1.41
N LEU A 213 4.33 -5.46 1.18
CA LEU A 213 5.11 -4.66 2.14
C LEU A 213 4.39 -4.55 3.49
N LEU A 214 3.08 -4.26 3.49
CA LEU A 214 2.25 -4.21 4.70
C LEU A 214 2.27 -5.54 5.48
N ILE A 215 2.11 -6.68 4.79
CA ILE A 215 2.16 -8.01 5.41
C ILE A 215 3.51 -8.25 6.09
N ILE A 216 4.62 -7.85 5.45
CA ILE A 216 5.96 -7.95 6.05
C ILE A 216 6.07 -7.06 7.29
N LEU A 217 5.63 -5.81 7.21
CA LEU A 217 5.66 -4.86 8.33
C LEU A 217 4.83 -5.34 9.52
N TYR A 218 3.63 -5.88 9.29
CA TYR A 218 2.80 -6.47 10.36
C TYR A 218 3.46 -7.70 11.00
N LYS A 219 4.16 -8.54 10.21
CA LYS A 219 4.95 -9.66 10.75
C LYS A 219 6.10 -9.16 11.62
N VAL A 220 6.78 -8.10 11.19
CA VAL A 220 7.85 -7.44 11.96
C VAL A 220 7.28 -6.90 13.28
N GLU A 221 6.18 -6.16 13.23
CA GLU A 221 5.48 -5.63 14.41
C GLU A 221 5.12 -6.73 15.42
N LYS A 222 4.49 -7.81 14.95
CA LYS A 222 4.11 -8.95 15.79
C LYS A 222 5.32 -9.59 16.48
N LYS A 223 6.47 -9.70 15.80
CA LYS A 223 7.70 -10.21 16.40
C LYS A 223 8.22 -9.29 17.50
N LEU A 224 8.22 -7.98 17.29
CA LEU A 224 8.69 -7.00 18.30
C LEU A 224 7.77 -6.99 19.54
N TYR A 225 6.45 -7.08 19.39
CA TYR A 225 5.54 -7.16 20.55
C TYR A 225 5.76 -8.42 21.39
N ARG A 226 6.05 -9.57 20.76
CA ARG A 226 6.31 -10.82 21.50
C ARG A 226 7.56 -10.76 22.36
N GLN A 227 8.58 -10.01 21.95
CA GLN A 227 9.79 -9.83 22.75
C GLN A 227 9.51 -9.06 24.04
N LYS A 228 8.66 -8.02 23.97
CA LYS A 228 8.27 -7.22 25.16
C LYS A 228 7.57 -8.04 26.24
N LEU A 229 6.86 -9.11 25.87
CA LEU A 229 6.18 -9.98 26.85
C LEU A 229 7.13 -10.98 27.53
N LYS A 230 8.35 -11.15 27.01
CA LYS A 230 9.35 -12.08 27.55
C LYS A 230 10.41 -11.38 28.43
N SER A 231 10.51 -10.06 28.35
CA SER A 231 11.38 -9.20 29.16
C SER A 231 10.64 -8.69 30.38
#